data_AF-D3AC46-F1
#
_entry.id   AF-D3AC46-F1
#
_cell.length_a   1.000
_cell.length_b   1.000
_cell.length_c   1.000
_cell.angle_alpha   90.00
_cell.angle_beta   90.00
_cell.angle_gamma   90.00
#
_symmetry.space_group_name_H-M   'P 1'
#
loop_
_entity.id
_entity.type
_entity.pdbx_description
1 polymer ?
#
loop_
_entity_poly.entity_id
_entity_poly.type
_entity_poly.pdbx_seq_one_letter_code
_entity_poly.pdbx_strand_id
1 'polypeptide(L)' 'MMTFKDRYLAGEVEFEAIDDYVEEWNGSDDPRTLAQFLGLNEEEEDVWIEESDEALQALLDSKK' A
#
# COMPACT_ATOMS: atom_id res chain seq x y z
N MET A 1 6.79 13.11 1.01
CA MET A 1 6.79 12.20 -0.17
C MET A 1 5.44 11.53 -0.19
N MET A 2 4.74 11.49 -1.33
CA MET A 2 3.48 10.73 -1.44
C MET A 2 3.76 9.23 -1.30
N THR A 3 2.88 8.51 -0.62
CA THR A 3 2.98 7.05 -0.45
C THR A 3 2.40 6.29 -1.64
N PHE A 4 2.50 4.96 -1.64
CA PHE A 4 1.78 4.10 -2.58
C PHE A 4 0.28 4.42 -2.58
N LYS A 5 -0.35 4.44 -1.40
CA LYS A 5 -1.78 4.70 -1.24
C LYS A 5 -2.19 6.06 -1.82
N ASP A 6 -1.42 7.12 -1.55
CA ASP A 6 -1.72 8.46 -2.08
C ASP A 6 -1.76 8.47 -3.62
N ARG A 7 -0.75 7.84 -4.25
CA ARG A 7 -0.64 7.80 -5.71
C ARG A 7 -1.69 6.89 -6.34
N TYR A 8 -2.00 5.77 -5.71
CA TYR A 8 -3.02 4.84 -6.17
C TYR A 8 -4.42 5.48 -6.15
N LEU A 9 -4.76 6.19 -5.06
CA LEU A 9 -6.03 6.91 -4.95
C LEU A 9 -6.11 8.11 -5.91
N ALA A 10 -4.98 8.72 -6.25
CA ALA A 10 -4.92 9.75 -7.28
C ALA A 10 -5.02 9.20 -8.73
N GLY A 11 -4.99 7.87 -8.91
CA GLY A 11 -4.95 7.22 -10.23
C GLY A 11 -3.63 7.41 -10.96
N GLU A 12 -2.55 7.72 -10.24
CA GLU A 12 -1.20 7.92 -10.82
C GLU A 12 -0.46 6.60 -11.02
N VAL A 13 -0.83 5.55 -10.26
CA VAL A 13 -0.26 4.20 -10.34
C VAL A 13 -1.37 3.15 -10.28
N GLU A 14 -1.12 2.00 -10.88
CA GLU A 14 -1.97 0.81 -10.74
C GLU A 14 -1.71 0.09 -9.41
N PHE A 15 -2.59 -0.82 -9.02
CA PHE A 15 -2.47 -1.48 -7.71
C PHE A 15 -1.22 -2.37 -7.65
N GLU A 16 -0.87 -3.00 -8.77
CA GLU A 16 0.30 -3.85 -8.94
C GLU A 16 1.63 -3.13 -8.63
N ALA A 17 1.65 -1.79 -8.61
CA ALA A 17 2.81 -1.05 -8.15
C ALA A 17 3.15 -1.31 -6.68
N ILE A 18 2.24 -1.88 -5.87
CA ILE A 18 2.51 -2.24 -4.47
C ILE A 18 3.75 -3.14 -4.34
N ASP A 19 3.98 -4.05 -5.29
CA ASP A 19 5.13 -4.95 -5.32
C ASP A 19 6.45 -4.17 -5.43
N ASP A 20 6.52 -3.18 -6.32
CA ASP A 20 7.69 -2.32 -6.50
C ASP A 20 8.01 -1.54 -5.20
N TYR A 21 6.98 -1.07 -4.51
CA TYR A 21 7.14 -0.35 -3.24
C TYR A 21 7.58 -1.28 -2.10
N VAL A 22 7.11 -2.53 -2.08
CA VAL A 22 7.55 -3.56 -1.13
C VAL A 22 9.02 -3.89 -1.37
N GLU A 23 9.45 -4.03 -2.63
CA GLU A 23 10.85 -4.22 -2.98
C GLU A 23 11.72 -3.02 -2.58
N GLU A 24 11.27 -1.78 -2.85
CA GLU A 24 11.96 -0.56 -2.45
C GLU A 24 12.15 -0.51 -0.93
N TRP A 25 11.10 -0.79 -0.16
CA TRP A 25 11.16 -0.81 1.30
C TRP A 25 12.12 -1.88 1.81
N ASN A 26 12.03 -3.12 1.30
CA ASN A 26 12.91 -4.23 1.68
C ASN A 26 14.39 -3.96 1.38
N GLY A 27 14.69 -3.17 0.35
CA GLY A 27 16.05 -2.75 -0.01
C GLY A 27 16.53 -1.49 0.71
N SER A 28 15.70 -0.88 1.55
CA SER A 28 15.98 0.39 2.21
C SER A 28 16.33 0.23 3.69
N ASP A 29 16.95 1.27 4.27
CA ASP A 29 17.10 1.43 5.72
C ASP A 29 15.96 2.30 6.31
N ASP A 30 14.78 2.32 5.66
CA ASP A 30 13.65 3.15 6.13
C ASP A 30 13.17 2.66 7.49
N PRO A 31 13.07 3.54 8.51
CA PRO A 31 12.70 3.13 9.86
C PRO A 31 11.20 2.84 10.04
N ARG A 32 10.36 3.16 9.04
CA ARG A 32 8.92 2.92 9.07
C ARG A 32 8.60 1.45 8.87
N THR A 33 7.46 1.00 9.39
CA THR A 33 6.90 -0.30 8.98
C THR A 33 6.48 -0.24 7.51
N LEU A 34 6.36 -1.41 6.86
CA LEU A 34 5.91 -1.50 5.47
C LEU A 34 4.54 -0.83 5.28
N ALA A 35 3.57 -1.05 6.17
CA ALA A 35 2.28 -0.38 6.12
C ALA A 35 2.39 1.16 6.20
N GLN A 36 3.21 1.68 7.12
CA GLN A 36 3.48 3.12 7.22
C GLN A 36 4.21 3.67 5.99
N PHE A 37 5.07 2.88 5.36
CA PHE A 37 5.75 3.24 4.12
C PHE A 37 4.78 3.34 2.94
N LEU A 38 3.89 2.35 2.81
CA LEU A 38 2.81 2.31 1.82
C LEU A 38 1.69 3.33 2.10
N GLY A 39 1.61 3.82 3.34
CA GLY A 39 0.60 4.77 3.80
C GLY A 39 -0.72 4.12 4.20
N LEU A 40 -0.73 2.82 4.47
CA LEU A 40 -1.90 2.10 4.97
C LEU A 40 -2.21 2.50 6.43
N ASN A 41 -3.48 2.51 6.79
CA ASN A 41 -3.91 2.56 8.19
C ASN A 41 -4.03 1.14 8.78
N GLU A 42 -4.37 1.03 10.06
CA GLU A 42 -4.48 -0.26 10.77
C GLU A 42 -5.48 -1.21 10.11
N GLU A 43 -6.68 -0.73 9.75
CA GLU A 43 -7.71 -1.55 9.06
C GLU A 43 -7.23 -2.03 7.68
N GLU A 44 -6.57 -1.17 6.92
CA GLU A 44 -6.04 -1.52 5.59
C GLU A 44 -4.88 -2.52 5.70
N GLU A 45 -4.02 -2.38 6.71
CA GLU A 45 -2.96 -3.35 7.02
C GLU A 45 -3.54 -4.69 7.45
N ASP A 46 -4.55 -4.71 8.31
CA ASP A 46 -5.23 -5.92 8.75
C ASP A 46 -5.85 -6.68 7.57
N VAL A 47 -6.62 -5.99 6.70
CA VAL A 47 -7.20 -6.61 5.50
C VAL A 47 -6.13 -7.18 4.58
N TRP A 48 -5.01 -6.47 4.43
CA TRP A 48 -3.93 -6.93 3.58
C TRP A 48 -3.23 -8.19 4.11
N ILE A 49 -2.95 -8.22 5.42
CA ILE A 49 -2.25 -9.33 6.08
C ILE A 49 -3.17 -10.54 6.26
N GLU A 50 -4.43 -10.31 6.64
CA GLU A 50 -5.36 -11.38 7.01
C GLU A 50 -6.18 -11.92 5.84
N GLU A 51 -6.52 -11.09 4.85
CA GLU A 51 -7.38 -11.48 3.72
C GLU A 51 -6.56 -11.73 2.46
N SER A 52 -6.19 -10.68 1.73
CA SER A 52 -5.31 -10.74 0.55
C SER A 52 -5.02 -9.37 -0.07
N ASP A 53 -4.12 -9.35 -1.05
CA ASP A 53 -3.89 -8.21 -1.95
C ASP A 53 -5.19 -7.75 -2.64
N GLU A 54 -6.01 -8.68 -3.14
CA GLU A 54 -7.27 -8.34 -3.80
C GLU A 54 -8.30 -7.73 -2.83
N ALA A 55 -8.30 -8.16 -1.56
CA ALA A 55 -9.17 -7.57 -0.54
C ALA A 55 -8.75 -6.14 -0.22
N LEU A 56 -7.44 -5.89 -0.08
CA LEU A 56 -6.90 -4.53 0.06
C LEU A 56 -7.25 -3.67 -1.17
N GLN A 57 -7.06 -4.19 -2.38
CA GLN A 57 -7.38 -3.49 -3.62
C GLN A 57 -8.86 -3.08 -3.65
N ALA A 58 -9.77 -4.01 -3.38
CA ALA A 58 -11.21 -3.74 -3.34
C ALA A 58 -11.57 -2.67 -2.29
N LEU A 59 -10.93 -2.71 -1.12
CA LEU A 59 -11.11 -1.70 -0.08
C LEU A 59 -10.64 -0.32 -0.53
N LEU A 60 -9.47 -0.21 -1.18
CA LEU A 60 -8.94 1.06 -1.67
C LEU A 60 -9.72 1.58 -2.88
N ASP A 61 -10.17 0.70 -3.79
CA ASP A 61 -11.03 1.06 -4.93
C ASP A 61 -12.36 1.67 -4.46
N SER A 62 -12.89 1.24 -3.30
CA SER A 62 -14.09 1.84 -2.71
C SER A 62 -13.89 3.28 -2.21
N LYS A 63 -12.64 3.73 -2.08
CA LYS A 63 -12.22 5.05 -1.56
C LYS A 63 -11.72 6.00 -2.66
N LYS A 64 -11.70 5.55 -3.93
CA LYS A 64 -11.36 6.39 -5.09
C LYS A 64 -12.43 7.43 -5.41
#